data_AF-A0A1G7MD80-F1
#
_entry.id   AF-A0A1G7MD80-F1
#
_cell.length_a   1.000
_cell.length_b   1.000
_cell.length_c   1.000
_cell.angle_alpha   90.00
_cell.angle_beta   90.00
_cell.angle_gamma   90.00
#
_symmetry.space_group_name_H-M   'P 1'
#
loop_
_entity.id
_entity.type
_entity.pdbx_description
1 polymer ?
#
loop_
_entity_poly.entity_id
_entity_poly.type
_entity_poly.pdbx_seq_one_letter_code
_entity_poly.pdbx_strand_id
1 'polypeptide(L)'
;MASAKSEKGGSDAQAKTPGDAATGAMSGAGQGEAAAPQAQSRAQHGVPPKRAVSPLVFGLAVALALVLGLYVGSLAPSLFAPASDSGPRPQAQAEAPAPAAPAATPSAAQESQPPMPPELAAKIAELEKTVLAAPNDAVAWTSLGNLYFDTGQARKAAAAYERSLALAPDNPDVLTDLGIMHRELGEFEKAVADFRRASTVNPRHENAMFNEGVVLYYDLKRKEDAIKAWQRLLAVNPAARAPDGKAVADLIRQ
;
A
#
# COMPACT_ATOMS: atom_id res chain seq x y z
N MET A 1 29.65 65.64 31.42
CA MET A 1 28.99 66.84 30.88
C MET A 1 27.81 66.39 30.06
N ALA A 2 26.62 66.95 30.37
CA ALA A 2 25.39 67.10 29.57
C ALA A 2 24.84 65.88 28.77
N SER A 3 23.55 65.62 28.65
CA SER A 3 22.29 66.10 29.22
C SER A 3 21.20 65.18 28.64
N ALA A 4 20.22 64.81 29.47
CA ALA A 4 18.76 64.74 29.25
C ALA A 4 18.19 64.50 27.82
N LYS A 5 17.04 63.84 27.59
CA LYS A 5 15.74 63.99 28.27
C LYS A 5 14.67 63.07 27.60
N SER A 6 13.74 62.52 28.39
CA SER A 6 12.25 62.41 28.25
C SER A 6 11.62 62.04 26.89
N GLU A 7 10.56 61.23 26.75
CA GLU A 7 9.21 61.18 27.37
C GLU A 7 8.68 59.72 27.25
N LYS A 8 7.93 59.04 28.13
CA LYS A 8 6.83 59.29 29.09
C LYS A 8 5.45 59.62 28.50
N GLY A 9 4.46 58.78 28.85
CA GLY A 9 3.01 59.02 28.76
C GLY A 9 2.35 58.06 27.77
N GLY A 10 1.44 57.15 28.14
CA GLY A 10 0.34 57.24 29.12
C GLY A 10 -0.94 56.93 28.34
N SER A 11 -1.54 55.76 28.49
CA SER A 11 -2.63 55.43 29.43
C SER A 11 -4.00 55.97 29.01
N ASP A 12 -5.02 55.14 29.29
CA ASP A 12 -6.45 55.44 29.35
C ASP A 12 -7.17 55.41 27.99
N ALA A 13 -8.40 54.93 27.80
CA ALA A 13 -9.48 54.45 28.67
C ALA A 13 -10.53 53.85 27.68
N GLN A 14 -11.15 52.68 27.93
CA GLN A 14 -12.36 52.43 28.71
C GLN A 14 -13.69 52.47 27.92
N ALA A 15 -14.50 51.41 28.13
CA ALA A 15 -15.95 51.27 27.94
C ALA A 15 -16.46 51.20 26.47
N LYS A 16 -17.56 50.53 26.10
CA LYS A 16 -18.78 50.12 26.81
C LYS A 16 -19.52 49.06 25.94
N THR A 17 -20.22 48.15 26.58
CA THR A 17 -21.11 47.06 26.06
C THR A 17 -22.51 47.59 25.60
N PRO A 18 -23.56 46.74 25.43
CA PRO A 18 -23.97 45.95 24.26
C PRO A 18 -25.42 46.29 23.77
N GLY A 19 -25.94 45.63 22.73
CA GLY A 19 -27.40 45.53 22.50
C GLY A 19 -27.85 45.53 21.04
N ASP A 20 -28.59 44.48 20.66
CA ASP A 20 -29.86 44.49 19.91
C ASP A 20 -30.21 43.03 19.56
N ALA A 21 -31.01 42.33 20.37
CA ALA A 21 -32.47 42.34 20.40
C ALA A 21 -33.09 41.68 19.15
N ALA A 22 -33.27 40.35 19.22
CA ALA A 22 -34.17 39.59 18.36
C ALA A 22 -35.48 39.32 19.14
N THR A 23 -36.56 39.96 18.70
CA THR A 23 -37.95 39.69 19.13
C THR A 23 -38.80 39.50 17.89
N GLY A 24 -39.59 38.42 17.87
CA GLY A 24 -40.52 38.14 16.77
C GLY A 24 -41.23 36.81 16.94
N ALA A 25 -42.05 36.69 18.00
CA ALA A 25 -43.03 35.64 18.14
C ALA A 25 -44.23 35.93 17.23
N MET A 26 -44.72 34.90 16.52
CA MET A 26 -46.04 34.94 15.91
C MET A 26 -46.77 33.62 16.16
N SER A 27 -47.86 33.77 16.91
CA SER A 27 -48.89 32.82 17.25
C SER A 27 -49.77 32.53 16.04
N GLY A 28 -50.23 31.28 15.88
CA GLY A 28 -51.19 30.88 14.86
C GLY A 28 -51.69 29.46 15.11
N ALA A 29 -52.76 29.36 15.89
CA ALA A 29 -53.50 28.13 16.14
C ALA A 29 -54.27 27.67 14.88
N GLY A 30 -54.29 26.36 14.64
CA GLY A 30 -55.15 25.70 13.66
C GLY A 30 -55.39 24.25 14.08
N GLN A 31 -56.66 23.92 14.32
CA GLN A 31 -57.19 22.66 14.87
C GLN A 31 -57.39 21.59 13.79
N GLY A 32 -57.47 20.32 14.23
CA GLY A 32 -57.91 19.13 13.47
C GLY A 32 -56.75 18.42 12.78
N GLU A 33 -56.49 17.12 12.94
CA GLU A 33 -57.43 16.01 12.89
C GLU A 33 -56.79 14.73 13.49
N ALA A 34 -57.64 13.76 13.80
CA ALA A 34 -57.40 12.58 14.62
C ALA A 34 -56.47 11.51 14.00
N ALA A 35 -55.70 10.79 14.85
CA ALA A 35 -55.47 9.33 14.74
C ALA A 35 -54.68 8.74 15.94
N ALA A 36 -55.35 7.86 16.68
CA ALA A 36 -54.92 6.65 17.43
C ALA A 36 -53.66 6.63 18.36
N PRO A 37 -53.73 5.90 19.50
CA PRO A 37 -52.65 5.85 20.49
C PRO A 37 -51.54 4.83 20.16
N GLN A 38 -50.39 5.13 20.73
CA GLN A 38 -49.07 4.53 20.57
C GLN A 38 -49.00 3.06 21.02
N ALA A 39 -48.38 2.22 20.19
CA ALA A 39 -47.83 0.92 20.59
C ALA A 39 -46.37 1.11 21.03
N GLN A 40 -46.09 0.86 22.31
CA GLN A 40 -44.73 0.75 22.83
C GLN A 40 -44.27 -0.71 22.90
N SER A 41 -42.98 -0.91 22.62
CA SER A 41 -42.08 -1.91 23.22
C SER A 41 -42.13 -3.37 22.75
N ARG A 42 -41.23 -3.74 21.82
CA ARG A 42 -40.06 -4.62 22.09
C ARG A 42 -39.24 -4.85 20.81
N ALA A 43 -38.06 -4.26 20.73
CA ALA A 43 -37.06 -4.65 19.74
C ALA A 43 -36.46 -6.01 20.14
N GLN A 44 -36.79 -7.07 19.39
CA GLN A 44 -36.15 -8.38 19.52
C GLN A 44 -34.88 -8.42 18.67
N HIS A 45 -33.79 -8.87 19.29
CA HIS A 45 -32.53 -9.22 18.64
C HIS A 45 -32.75 -10.38 17.65
N GLY A 46 -32.64 -10.11 16.35
CA GLY A 46 -32.56 -11.13 15.32
C GLY A 46 -31.11 -11.53 15.04
N VAL A 47 -30.68 -12.68 15.52
CA VAL A 47 -29.46 -13.35 15.05
C VAL A 47 -29.72 -13.83 13.61
N PRO A 48 -28.84 -13.57 12.62
CA PRO A 48 -29.04 -14.08 11.27
C PRO A 48 -28.96 -15.62 11.26
N PRO A 49 -29.80 -16.32 10.48
CA PRO A 49 -29.76 -17.78 10.44
C PRO A 49 -28.44 -18.26 9.83
N LYS A 50 -27.75 -19.15 10.54
CA LYS A 50 -26.61 -19.90 9.98
C LYS A 50 -27.14 -20.75 8.82
N ARG A 51 -26.66 -20.48 7.60
CA ARG A 51 -26.95 -21.33 6.43
C ARG A 51 -26.34 -22.71 6.66
N ALA A 52 -27.17 -23.67 7.06
CA ALA A 52 -26.79 -25.07 7.09
C ALA A 52 -26.72 -25.60 5.65
N VAL A 53 -25.55 -26.09 5.24
CA VAL A 53 -25.40 -26.78 3.96
C VAL A 53 -26.03 -28.16 4.12
N SER A 54 -26.97 -28.53 3.24
CA SER A 54 -27.66 -29.82 3.30
C SER A 54 -26.65 -30.98 3.29
N PRO A 55 -26.84 -32.04 4.10
CA PRO A 55 -25.95 -33.20 4.13
C PRO A 55 -25.83 -33.87 2.75
N LEU A 56 -26.83 -33.72 1.88
CA LEU A 56 -26.81 -34.18 0.50
C LEU A 56 -25.77 -33.42 -0.35
N VAL A 57 -25.66 -32.11 -0.17
CA VAL A 57 -24.73 -31.24 -0.92
C VAL A 57 -23.30 -31.46 -0.43
N PHE A 58 -23.11 -31.67 0.87
CA PHE A 58 -21.82 -32.05 1.43
C PHE A 58 -21.37 -33.43 0.93
N GLY A 59 -22.28 -34.40 0.89
CA GLY A 59 -21.99 -35.74 0.35
C GLY A 59 -21.56 -35.71 -1.13
N LEU A 60 -22.22 -34.88 -1.95
CA LEU A 60 -21.87 -34.73 -3.37
C LEU A 60 -20.46 -34.12 -3.56
N ALA A 61 -20.09 -33.12 -2.74
CA ALA A 61 -18.79 -32.48 -2.80
C ALA A 61 -17.65 -33.43 -2.38
N VAL A 62 -17.87 -34.27 -1.36
CA VAL A 62 -16.90 -35.28 -0.92
C VAL A 62 -16.72 -36.36 -1.99
N ALA A 63 -17.80 -36.83 -2.62
CA ALA A 63 -17.72 -37.79 -3.72
C ALA A 63 -16.93 -37.24 -4.90
N LEU A 64 -17.13 -35.97 -5.27
CA LEU A 64 -16.40 -35.32 -6.35
C LEU A 64 -14.90 -35.20 -6.05
N ALA A 65 -14.54 -34.84 -4.82
CA ALA A 65 -13.14 -34.77 -4.38
C ALA A 65 -12.45 -36.15 -4.39
N LEU A 66 -13.16 -37.21 -3.99
CA LEU A 66 -12.63 -38.58 -4.00
C LEU A 66 -12.39 -39.10 -5.42
N VAL A 67 -13.32 -38.83 -6.35
CA VAL A 67 -13.15 -39.19 -7.77
C VAL A 67 -11.97 -38.44 -8.38
N LEU A 68 -11.80 -37.15 -8.05
CA LEU A 68 -10.68 -36.35 -8.55
C LEU A 68 -9.33 -36.83 -7.97
N GLY A 69 -9.29 -37.19 -6.68
CA GLY A 69 -8.11 -37.78 -6.04
C GLY A 69 -7.72 -39.13 -6.62
N LEU A 70 -8.69 -40.01 -6.89
CA LEU A 70 -8.45 -41.30 -7.54
C LEU A 70 -7.95 -41.16 -8.99
N TYR A 71 -8.43 -40.14 -9.73
CA TYR A 71 -8.00 -39.88 -11.11
C TYR A 71 -6.55 -39.36 -11.21
N VAL A 72 -6.09 -38.55 -10.25
CA VAL A 72 -4.68 -38.11 -10.18
C VAL A 72 -3.76 -39.27 -9.76
N GLY A 73 -4.25 -40.21 -8.94
CA GLY A 73 -3.50 -41.41 -8.52
C GLY A 73 -3.25 -42.44 -9.62
N SER A 74 -3.97 -42.40 -10.75
CA SER A 74 -3.83 -43.39 -11.84
C SER A 74 -2.82 -43.02 -12.94
N LEU A 75 -2.13 -41.87 -12.84
CA LEU A 75 -1.21 -41.38 -13.88
C LEU A 75 0.28 -41.74 -13.67
N ALA A 76 0.63 -42.60 -12.72
CA ALA A 76 2.03 -43.04 -12.53
C ALA A 76 2.20 -44.50 -12.09
N PRO A 77 1.86 -45.52 -12.91
CA PRO A 77 2.14 -46.91 -12.56
C PRO A 77 3.55 -47.40 -12.96
N SER A 78 4.46 -46.55 -13.43
CA SER A 78 5.74 -47.00 -14.01
C SER A 78 6.95 -47.01 -13.07
N LEU A 79 6.78 -46.81 -11.75
CA LEU A 79 7.91 -46.65 -10.81
C LEU A 79 8.21 -47.86 -9.91
N PHE A 80 7.53 -49.00 -10.09
CA PHE A 80 7.83 -50.21 -9.34
C PHE A 80 8.04 -51.40 -10.28
N ALA A 81 9.26 -51.53 -10.79
CA ALA A 81 9.80 -52.78 -11.31
C ALA A 81 11.08 -53.11 -10.52
N PRO A 82 11.21 -54.30 -9.90
CA PRO A 82 12.46 -54.71 -9.29
C PRO A 82 13.34 -55.36 -10.37
N ALA A 83 14.39 -54.67 -10.82
CA ALA A 83 15.44 -55.27 -11.64
C ALA A 83 16.67 -55.51 -10.77
N SER A 84 16.90 -56.78 -10.46
CA SER A 84 18.19 -57.30 -10.05
C SER A 84 19.18 -57.09 -11.19
N ASP A 85 20.21 -56.26 -11.01
CA ASP A 85 21.44 -56.46 -11.76
C ASP A 85 22.67 -55.90 -11.05
N SER A 86 23.74 -56.68 -11.14
CA SER A 86 25.05 -56.51 -10.53
C SER A 86 25.98 -55.84 -11.54
N GLY A 87 26.33 -54.58 -11.31
CA GLY A 87 27.27 -53.80 -12.13
C GLY A 87 28.01 -52.72 -11.31
N PRO A 88 29.21 -52.30 -11.73
CA PRO A 88 30.12 -51.53 -10.89
C PRO A 88 29.65 -50.08 -10.67
N ARG A 89 29.78 -49.60 -9.42
CA ARG A 89 29.36 -48.26 -8.96
C ARG A 89 29.92 -47.14 -9.86
N PRO A 90 29.09 -46.19 -10.32
CA PRO A 90 29.60 -44.90 -10.79
C PRO A 90 30.01 -44.04 -9.59
N GLN A 91 31.13 -43.34 -9.75
CA GLN A 91 31.67 -42.40 -8.78
C GLN A 91 30.67 -41.26 -8.51
N ALA A 92 30.59 -40.83 -7.26
CA ALA A 92 29.81 -39.67 -6.84
C ALA A 92 30.26 -38.44 -7.63
N GLN A 93 29.40 -37.96 -8.53
CA GLN A 93 29.54 -36.63 -9.11
C GLN A 93 29.15 -35.63 -8.02
N ALA A 94 30.12 -34.84 -7.59
CA ALA A 94 29.86 -33.63 -6.83
C ALA A 94 28.91 -32.76 -7.64
N GLU A 95 27.74 -32.51 -7.09
CA GLU A 95 26.76 -31.58 -7.63
C GLU A 95 27.42 -30.19 -7.67
N ALA A 96 27.74 -29.73 -8.88
CA ALA A 96 28.27 -28.39 -9.10
C ALA A 96 27.27 -27.37 -8.55
N PRO A 97 27.73 -26.25 -7.93
CA PRO A 97 26.81 -25.21 -7.48
C PRO A 97 25.98 -24.75 -8.66
N ALA A 98 24.67 -24.63 -8.45
CA ALA A 98 23.73 -24.10 -9.43
C ALA A 98 24.33 -22.85 -10.09
N PRO A 99 24.22 -22.70 -11.43
CA PRO A 99 24.77 -21.54 -12.10
C PRO A 99 24.19 -20.29 -11.45
N ALA A 100 25.07 -19.43 -10.94
CA ALA A 100 24.70 -18.09 -10.51
C ALA A 100 23.82 -17.49 -11.61
N ALA A 101 22.64 -17.01 -11.24
CA ALA A 101 21.75 -16.32 -12.16
C ALA A 101 22.59 -15.32 -12.97
N PRO A 102 22.46 -15.31 -14.32
CA PRO A 102 23.29 -14.44 -15.13
C PRO A 102 23.15 -13.02 -14.59
N ALA A 103 24.29 -12.38 -14.30
CA ALA A 103 24.34 -10.99 -13.86
C ALA A 103 23.41 -10.19 -14.76
N ALA A 104 22.35 -9.64 -14.17
CA ALA A 104 21.32 -8.93 -14.90
C ALA A 104 22.00 -7.84 -15.73
N THR A 105 21.93 -7.97 -17.06
CA THR A 105 22.32 -6.91 -17.97
C THR A 105 21.59 -5.65 -17.51
N PRO A 106 22.29 -4.51 -17.31
CA PRO A 106 21.64 -3.25 -17.00
C PRO A 106 20.51 -3.03 -18.01
N SER A 107 19.34 -2.65 -17.55
CA SER A 107 18.28 -2.22 -18.47
C SER A 107 18.85 -1.11 -19.35
N ALA A 108 18.51 -1.04 -20.64
CA ALA A 108 19.02 -0.01 -21.56
C ALA A 108 18.84 1.44 -21.03
N ALA A 109 17.91 1.63 -20.10
CA ALA A 109 17.72 2.88 -19.35
C ALA A 109 18.89 3.24 -18.40
N GLN A 110 19.60 2.25 -17.85
CA GLN A 110 20.74 2.43 -16.95
C GLN A 110 22.04 2.77 -17.70
N GLU A 111 22.17 2.35 -18.96
CA GLU A 111 23.36 2.63 -19.78
C GLU A 111 23.43 4.09 -20.27
N SER A 112 22.31 4.82 -20.21
CA SER A 112 22.21 6.20 -20.66
C SER A 112 22.43 7.25 -19.57
N GLN A 113 22.60 6.83 -18.31
CA GLN A 113 22.77 7.76 -17.19
C GLN A 113 24.23 8.24 -17.07
N PRO A 114 24.46 9.50 -16.69
CA PRO A 114 25.80 9.97 -16.38
C PRO A 114 26.42 9.10 -15.27
N PRO A 115 27.75 8.90 -15.30
CA PRO A 115 28.41 8.09 -14.29
C PRO A 115 28.11 8.62 -12.89
N MET A 116 27.72 7.71 -12.00
CA MET A 116 27.40 8.03 -10.61
C MET A 116 28.59 8.74 -9.93
N PRO A 117 28.35 9.80 -9.14
CA PRO A 117 29.40 10.41 -8.34
C PRO A 117 30.13 9.38 -7.46
N PRO A 118 31.49 9.40 -7.40
CA PRO A 118 32.26 8.41 -6.64
C PRO A 118 31.87 8.31 -5.16
N GLU A 119 31.48 9.43 -4.55
CA GLU A 119 31.01 9.46 -3.17
C GLU A 119 29.74 8.62 -2.97
N LEU A 120 28.81 8.70 -3.92
CA LEU A 120 27.55 7.97 -3.86
C LEU A 120 27.77 6.48 -4.10
N ALA A 121 28.67 6.13 -5.02
CA ALA A 121 29.07 4.75 -5.25
C ALA A 121 29.75 4.13 -4.01
N ALA A 122 30.62 4.89 -3.33
CA ALA A 122 31.26 4.45 -2.08
C ALA A 122 30.22 4.22 -0.96
N LYS A 123 29.25 5.13 -0.81
CA LYS A 123 28.16 4.99 0.16
C LYS A 123 27.30 3.74 -0.10
N ILE A 124 26.99 3.45 -1.37
CA ILE A 124 26.27 2.21 -1.74
C ILE A 124 27.09 1.00 -1.33
N ALA A 125 28.38 0.95 -1.68
CA ALA A 125 29.24 -0.19 -1.35
C ALA A 125 29.37 -0.42 0.17
N GLU A 126 29.41 0.65 0.97
CA GLU A 126 29.42 0.57 2.43
C GLU A 126 28.10 0.01 2.98
N LEU A 127 26.96 0.46 2.47
CA LEU A 127 25.65 -0.07 2.86
C LEU A 127 25.47 -1.53 2.41
N GLU A 128 25.92 -1.90 1.22
CA GLU A 128 25.96 -3.29 0.75
C GLU A 128 26.75 -4.18 1.72
N LYS A 129 27.94 -3.73 2.17
CA LYS A 129 28.71 -4.44 3.19
C LYS A 129 27.97 -4.52 4.53
N THR A 130 27.28 -3.45 4.91
CA THR A 130 26.52 -3.37 6.18
C THR A 130 25.40 -4.39 6.21
N VAL A 131 24.59 -4.47 5.15
CA VAL A 131 23.48 -5.44 5.08
C VAL A 131 23.97 -6.90 4.97
N LEU A 132 25.18 -7.13 4.44
CA LEU A 132 25.81 -8.45 4.48
C LEU A 132 26.26 -8.84 5.89
N ALA A 133 26.79 -7.90 6.67
CA ALA A 133 27.22 -8.13 8.04
C ALA A 133 26.03 -8.25 9.02
N ALA A 134 24.94 -7.54 8.75
CA ALA A 134 23.74 -7.51 9.57
C ALA A 134 22.47 -7.73 8.70
N PRO A 135 22.22 -8.95 8.19
CA PRO A 135 21.15 -9.21 7.22
C PRO A 135 19.72 -9.11 7.78
N ASN A 136 19.57 -8.91 9.09
CA ASN A 136 18.30 -8.75 9.79
C ASN A 136 18.04 -7.30 10.22
N ASP A 137 18.85 -6.34 9.77
CA ASP A 137 18.63 -4.92 10.02
C ASP A 137 17.74 -4.30 8.92
N ALA A 138 16.45 -4.16 9.22
CA ALA A 138 15.48 -3.57 8.29
C ALA A 138 15.80 -2.11 7.92
N VAL A 139 16.40 -1.34 8.85
CA VAL A 139 16.74 0.06 8.61
C VAL A 139 17.88 0.15 7.61
N ALA A 140 18.93 -0.69 7.75
CA ALA A 140 20.03 -0.75 6.80
C ALA A 140 19.55 -1.14 5.38
N TRP A 141 18.63 -2.11 5.27
CA TRP A 141 17.99 -2.47 3.99
C TRP A 141 17.18 -1.31 3.40
N THR A 142 16.46 -0.57 4.22
CA THR A 142 15.71 0.63 3.78
C THR A 142 16.66 1.71 3.26
N SER A 143 17.73 2.02 4.00
CA SER A 143 18.72 3.00 3.57
C SER A 143 19.41 2.62 2.26
N LEU A 144 19.72 1.33 2.07
CA LEU A 144 20.26 0.82 0.82
C LEU A 144 19.25 0.97 -0.33
N GLY A 145 17.98 0.64 -0.09
CA GLY A 145 16.89 0.82 -1.04
C GLY A 145 16.74 2.28 -1.47
N ASN A 146 16.74 3.23 -0.53
CA ASN A 146 16.68 4.66 -0.81
C ASN A 146 17.84 5.12 -1.71
N LEU A 147 19.05 4.64 -1.43
CA LEU A 147 20.23 5.04 -2.21
C LEU A 147 20.20 4.45 -3.63
N TYR A 148 19.66 3.24 -3.80
CA TYR A 148 19.38 2.69 -5.13
C TYR A 148 18.26 3.42 -5.86
N PHE A 149 17.22 3.85 -5.15
CA PHE A 149 16.13 4.65 -5.69
C PHE A 149 16.67 5.98 -6.24
N ASP A 150 17.40 6.73 -5.41
CA ASP A 150 17.97 8.03 -5.77
C ASP A 150 18.96 7.96 -6.94
N THR A 151 19.51 6.77 -7.20
CA THR A 151 20.45 6.50 -8.30
C THR A 151 19.83 5.77 -9.48
N GLY A 152 18.50 5.69 -9.56
CA GLY A 152 17.79 5.09 -10.71
C GLY A 152 18.01 3.59 -10.87
N GLN A 153 18.46 2.89 -9.82
CA GLN A 153 18.69 1.45 -9.82
C GLN A 153 17.45 0.69 -9.37
N ALA A 154 16.33 0.86 -10.07
CA ALA A 154 14.99 0.40 -9.67
C ALA A 154 14.93 -1.07 -9.23
N ARG A 155 15.56 -1.99 -9.97
CA ARG A 155 15.58 -3.42 -9.62
C ARG A 155 16.31 -3.69 -8.29
N LYS A 156 17.40 -2.98 -8.02
CA LYS A 156 18.16 -3.15 -6.77
C LYS A 156 17.42 -2.51 -5.59
N ALA A 157 16.79 -1.35 -5.83
CA ALA A 157 15.94 -0.68 -4.83
C ALA A 157 14.78 -1.58 -4.42
N ALA A 158 14.04 -2.15 -5.39
CA ALA A 158 12.95 -3.08 -5.12
C ALA A 158 13.40 -4.27 -4.25
N ALA A 159 14.51 -4.92 -4.59
CA ALA A 159 15.03 -6.04 -3.82
C ALA A 159 15.42 -5.65 -2.37
N ALA A 160 16.02 -4.47 -2.19
CA ALA A 160 16.37 -3.97 -0.86
C ALA A 160 15.12 -3.63 -0.03
N TYR A 161 14.11 -3.01 -0.63
CA TYR A 161 12.83 -2.73 0.03
C TYR A 161 12.04 -3.98 0.36
N GLU A 162 11.98 -4.97 -0.53
CA GLU A 162 11.38 -6.28 -0.26
C GLU A 162 12.04 -6.95 0.94
N ARG A 163 13.38 -6.87 1.03
CA ARG A 163 14.11 -7.42 2.18
C ARG A 163 13.84 -6.65 3.47
N SER A 164 13.75 -5.32 3.41
CA SER A 164 13.31 -4.48 4.54
C SER A 164 11.91 -4.88 5.02
N LEU A 165 10.95 -4.99 4.10
CA LEU A 165 9.56 -5.33 4.39
C LEU A 165 9.36 -6.79 4.85
N ALA A 166 10.27 -7.70 4.50
CA ALA A 166 10.29 -9.05 5.06
C ALA A 166 10.66 -9.06 6.56
N LEU A 167 11.42 -8.08 7.02
CA LEU A 167 11.84 -7.92 8.41
C LEU A 167 10.88 -7.02 9.20
N ALA A 168 10.39 -5.96 8.57
CA ALA A 168 9.47 -4.97 9.13
C ALA A 168 8.31 -4.71 8.14
N PRO A 169 7.23 -5.51 8.20
CA PRO A 169 6.19 -5.52 7.16
C PRO A 169 5.32 -4.27 7.09
N ASP A 170 5.25 -3.47 8.16
CA ASP A 170 4.26 -2.41 8.29
C ASP A 170 4.90 -1.02 8.19
N ASN A 171 5.67 -0.81 7.12
CA ASN A 171 6.22 0.51 6.79
C ASN A 171 5.57 1.06 5.50
N PRO A 172 4.64 2.03 5.61
CA PRO A 172 3.89 2.52 4.46
C PRO A 172 4.74 3.38 3.51
N ASP A 173 5.82 4.00 3.99
CA ASP A 173 6.75 4.76 3.14
C ASP A 173 7.54 3.80 2.25
N VAL A 174 8.12 2.75 2.85
CA VAL A 174 8.85 1.71 2.09
C VAL A 174 7.93 0.97 1.12
N LEU A 175 6.68 0.70 1.49
CA LEU A 175 5.68 0.14 0.57
C LEU A 175 5.37 1.08 -0.59
N THR A 176 5.29 2.39 -0.33
CA THR A 176 5.07 3.38 -1.39
C THR A 176 6.28 3.41 -2.34
N ASP A 177 7.50 3.42 -1.81
CA ASP A 177 8.71 3.44 -2.62
C ASP A 177 8.88 2.14 -3.43
N LEU A 178 8.57 0.98 -2.83
CA LEU A 178 8.51 -0.29 -3.56
C LEU A 178 7.49 -0.24 -4.69
N GLY A 179 6.30 0.33 -4.45
CA GLY A 179 5.30 0.52 -5.49
C GLY A 179 5.79 1.40 -6.65
N ILE A 180 6.54 2.46 -6.36
CA ILE A 180 7.19 3.29 -7.38
C ILE A 180 8.21 2.47 -8.18
N MET A 181 9.04 1.67 -7.52
CA MET A 181 10.02 0.80 -8.19
C MET A 181 9.36 -0.25 -9.07
N HIS A 182 8.29 -0.90 -8.61
CA HIS A 182 7.52 -1.83 -9.44
C HIS A 182 6.90 -1.13 -10.65
N ARG A 183 6.42 0.10 -10.50
CA ARG A 183 5.91 0.89 -11.63
C ARG A 183 7.02 1.18 -12.66
N GLU A 184 8.20 1.61 -12.22
CA GLU A 184 9.36 1.86 -13.10
C GLU A 184 9.81 0.59 -13.84
N LEU A 185 9.68 -0.57 -13.21
CA LEU A 185 9.98 -1.87 -13.81
C LEU A 185 8.88 -2.40 -14.74
N GLY A 186 7.75 -1.69 -14.89
CA GLY A 186 6.59 -2.12 -15.68
C GLY A 186 5.70 -3.15 -14.98
N GLU A 187 5.93 -3.40 -13.70
CA GLU A 187 5.21 -4.38 -12.86
C GLU A 187 3.96 -3.73 -12.22
N PHE A 188 3.10 -3.15 -13.06
CA PHE A 188 2.04 -2.22 -12.63
C PHE A 188 1.04 -2.79 -11.63
N GLU A 189 0.66 -4.07 -11.75
CA GLU A 189 -0.27 -4.68 -10.79
C GLU A 189 0.38 -4.90 -9.42
N LYS A 190 1.69 -5.16 -9.36
CA LYS A 190 2.42 -5.19 -8.08
C LYS A 190 2.47 -3.80 -7.46
N ALA A 191 2.76 -2.77 -8.27
CA ALA A 191 2.75 -1.39 -7.80
C ALA A 191 1.42 -1.00 -7.14
N VAL A 192 0.29 -1.31 -7.79
CA VAL A 192 -1.04 -1.08 -7.22
C VAL A 192 -1.24 -1.84 -5.90
N ALA A 193 -0.77 -3.09 -5.81
CA ALA A 193 -0.86 -3.88 -4.60
C ALA A 193 -0.06 -3.26 -3.44
N ASP A 194 1.15 -2.77 -3.71
CA ASP A 194 2.00 -2.14 -2.70
C ASP A 194 1.40 -0.82 -2.20
N PHE A 195 0.89 0.04 -3.10
CA PHE A 195 0.20 1.28 -2.70
C PHE A 195 -1.06 1.02 -1.88
N ARG A 196 -1.82 -0.02 -2.21
CA ARG A 196 -2.98 -0.45 -1.41
C ARG A 196 -2.56 -0.94 -0.04
N ARG A 197 -1.46 -1.69 0.05
CA ARG A 197 -0.92 -2.14 1.33
C ARG A 197 -0.43 -0.95 2.16
N ALA A 198 0.27 0.01 1.56
CA ALA A 198 0.70 1.24 2.24
C ALA A 198 -0.48 2.03 2.83
N SER A 199 -1.54 2.21 2.06
CA SER A 199 -2.77 2.88 2.53
C SER A 199 -3.61 2.04 3.50
N THR A 200 -3.42 0.73 3.53
CA THR A 200 -4.01 -0.15 4.57
C THR A 200 -3.27 -0.03 5.89
N VAL A 201 -1.93 -0.02 5.84
CA VAL A 201 -1.07 0.17 7.02
C VAL A 201 -1.24 1.56 7.61
N ASN A 202 -1.31 2.59 6.76
CA ASN A 202 -1.62 3.96 7.16
C ASN A 202 -2.78 4.52 6.31
N PRO A 203 -4.02 4.51 6.83
CA PRO A 203 -5.20 5.05 6.15
C PRO A 203 -5.15 6.55 5.80
N ARG A 204 -4.14 7.29 6.26
CA ARG A 204 -3.91 8.70 5.91
C ARG A 204 -2.68 8.90 5.01
N HIS A 205 -2.13 7.83 4.42
CA HIS A 205 -0.98 7.92 3.52
C HIS A 205 -1.41 8.43 2.14
N GLU A 206 -1.37 9.75 1.97
CA GLU A 206 -1.87 10.43 0.77
C GLU A 206 -1.08 10.07 -0.49
N ASN A 207 0.24 9.97 -0.38
CA ASN A 207 1.13 9.66 -1.50
C ASN A 207 0.83 8.28 -2.11
N ALA A 208 0.59 7.27 -1.27
CA ALA A 208 0.21 5.94 -1.72
C ALA A 208 -1.11 5.97 -2.52
N MET A 209 -2.15 6.63 -2.00
CA MET A 209 -3.44 6.73 -2.69
C MET A 209 -3.35 7.50 -4.00
N PHE A 210 -2.55 8.57 -4.03
CA PHE A 210 -2.33 9.34 -5.25
C PHE A 210 -1.63 8.48 -6.33
N ASN A 211 -0.54 7.81 -5.97
CA ASN A 211 0.24 6.97 -6.87
C ASN A 211 -0.54 5.73 -7.34
N GLU A 212 -1.39 5.13 -6.49
CA GLU A 212 -2.33 4.08 -6.92
C GLU A 212 -3.19 4.57 -8.09
N GLY A 213 -3.78 5.76 -7.97
CA GLY A 213 -4.60 6.35 -9.03
C GLY A 213 -3.80 6.66 -10.30
N VAL A 214 -2.56 7.15 -10.16
CA VAL A 214 -1.65 7.40 -11.31
C VAL A 214 -1.41 6.11 -12.09
N VAL A 215 -1.04 5.01 -11.43
CA VAL A 215 -0.77 3.73 -12.10
C VAL A 215 -2.03 3.18 -12.75
N LEU A 216 -3.15 3.20 -12.04
CA LEU A 216 -4.44 2.74 -12.57
C LEU A 216 -4.85 3.54 -13.81
N TYR A 217 -4.68 4.86 -13.81
CA TYR A 217 -5.09 5.72 -14.90
C TYR A 217 -4.15 5.64 -16.12
N TYR A 218 -2.85 5.84 -15.89
CA TYR A 218 -1.89 6.03 -16.98
C TYR A 218 -1.29 4.71 -17.47
N ASP A 219 -1.04 3.76 -16.58
CA ASP A 219 -0.30 2.54 -16.93
C ASP A 219 -1.25 1.38 -17.24
N LEU A 220 -2.27 1.18 -16.41
CA LEU A 220 -3.26 0.09 -16.56
C LEU A 220 -4.52 0.46 -17.33
N LYS A 221 -4.76 1.74 -17.61
CA LYS A 221 -5.95 2.26 -18.32
C LYS A 221 -7.29 1.90 -17.65
N ARG A 222 -7.30 1.76 -16.32
CA ARG A 222 -8.46 1.46 -15.47
C ARG A 222 -9.00 2.74 -14.83
N LYS A 223 -9.61 3.61 -15.65
CA LYS A 223 -10.04 4.96 -15.25
C LYS A 223 -10.97 4.97 -14.04
N GLU A 224 -11.94 4.06 -13.99
CA GLU A 224 -12.91 3.99 -12.90
C GLU A 224 -12.25 3.62 -11.56
N ASP A 225 -11.27 2.73 -11.58
CA ASP A 225 -10.53 2.35 -10.38
C ASP A 225 -9.59 3.45 -9.92
N ALA A 226 -8.97 4.18 -10.85
CA ALA A 226 -8.18 5.38 -10.53
C ALA A 226 -9.04 6.45 -9.84
N ILE A 227 -10.25 6.71 -10.34
CA ILE A 227 -11.19 7.65 -9.72
C ILE A 227 -11.52 7.21 -8.29
N LYS A 228 -11.75 5.91 -8.03
CA LYS A 228 -11.98 5.41 -6.66
C LYS A 228 -10.77 5.61 -5.75
N ALA A 229 -9.55 5.48 -6.26
CA ALA A 229 -8.33 5.75 -5.49
C ALA A 229 -8.23 7.24 -5.12
N TRP A 230 -8.44 8.14 -6.07
CA TRP A 230 -8.43 9.57 -5.80
C TRP A 230 -9.61 10.07 -4.97
N GLN A 231 -10.78 9.42 -5.04
CA GLN A 231 -11.89 9.68 -4.12
C GLN A 231 -11.54 9.30 -2.68
N ARG A 232 -10.85 8.17 -2.46
CA ARG A 232 -10.33 7.79 -1.13
C ARG A 232 -9.35 8.84 -0.61
N LEU A 233 -8.43 9.32 -1.46
CA LEU A 233 -7.52 10.41 -1.13
C LEU A 233 -8.27 11.69 -0.73
N LEU A 234 -9.25 12.12 -1.52
CA LEU A 234 -10.04 13.33 -1.24
C LEU A 234 -10.91 13.22 0.02
N ALA A 235 -11.30 12.01 0.42
CA ALA A 235 -11.99 11.78 1.68
C ALA A 235 -11.07 12.00 2.89
N VAL A 236 -9.76 11.76 2.75
CA VAL A 236 -8.74 12.03 3.78
C VAL A 236 -8.31 13.48 3.75
N ASN A 237 -8.05 14.02 2.55
CA ASN A 237 -7.60 15.38 2.32
C ASN A 237 -8.37 16.01 1.13
N PRO A 238 -9.44 16.77 1.40
CA PRO A 238 -10.22 17.44 0.34
C PRO A 238 -9.43 18.48 -0.48
N ALA A 239 -8.30 18.96 0.05
CA ALA A 239 -7.43 19.93 -0.60
C ALA A 239 -6.20 19.28 -1.28
N ALA A 240 -6.18 17.95 -1.42
CA ALA A 240 -5.07 17.22 -2.03
C ALA A 240 -4.75 17.75 -3.44
N ARG A 241 -3.44 17.88 -3.72
CA ARG A 241 -2.90 18.38 -4.98
C ARG A 241 -1.94 17.38 -5.60
N ALA A 242 -1.93 17.33 -6.93
CA ALA A 242 -0.91 16.64 -7.69
C ALA A 242 0.44 17.39 -7.59
N PRO A 243 1.57 16.76 -7.95
CA PRO A 243 2.89 17.40 -7.94
C PRO A 243 2.99 18.68 -8.78
N ASP A 244 2.16 18.82 -9.83
CA ASP A 244 2.06 20.04 -10.66
C ASP A 244 1.19 21.15 -10.04
N GLY A 245 0.68 20.93 -8.83
CA GLY A 245 -0.15 21.87 -8.07
C GLY A 245 -1.66 21.81 -8.38
N LYS A 246 -2.10 21.04 -9.38
CA LYS A 246 -3.53 20.90 -9.70
C LYS A 246 -4.28 20.16 -8.60
N ALA A 247 -5.54 20.54 -8.37
CA ALA A 247 -6.35 19.84 -7.38
C ALA A 247 -6.67 18.42 -7.88
N VAL A 248 -6.57 17.43 -6.99
CA VAL A 248 -6.96 16.04 -7.32
C VAL A 248 -8.44 15.96 -7.70
N ALA A 249 -9.27 16.84 -7.11
CA ALA A 249 -10.68 16.99 -7.47
C ALA A 249 -10.92 17.37 -8.95
N ASP A 250 -9.93 17.97 -9.62
CA ASP A 250 -10.03 18.31 -11.05
C ASP A 250 -9.72 17.10 -11.94
N LEU A 251 -8.93 16.14 -11.43
CA LEU A 251 -8.56 14.92 -12.15
C LEU A 251 -9.73 13.94 -12.29
N ILE A 252 -10.64 13.91 -11.31
CA ILE A 252 -11.79 12.99 -11.32
C ILE A 252 -13.03 13.53 -12.04
N ARG A 253 -13.02 14.82 -12.43
CA ARG A 253 -14.16 15.48 -13.11
C ARG A 253 -14.12 15.39 -14.65
N GLN A 254 -13.01 14.92 -15.21
CA GLN A 254 -12.74 14.80 -16.65
C GLN A 254 -12.99 13.37 -17.14
#